data_AF-A0A7C5LB89-F1
#
_entry.id   AF-A0A7C5LB89-F1
#
_cell.length_a   1.000
_cell.length_b   1.000
_cell.length_c   1.000
_cell.angle_alpha   90.00
_cell.angle_beta   90.00
_cell.angle_gamma   90.00
#
_symmetry.space_group_name_H-M   'P 1'
#
loop_
_entity.id
_entity.type
_entity.pdbx_description
1 polymer ?
#
loop_
_entity_poly.entity_id
_entity_poly.type
_entity_poly.pdbx_seq_one_letter_code
_entity_poly.pdbx_strand_id
1 'polypeptide(L)'
;MNAVPLLKEILQALRDFRDRGEEHTIYISKIPLTEEDRELLLDTLGRGCVTVRYSSVYQPAEWRETAIHGVWIGTIYNRDGKPVLETIEITDFPKLAASQREDIEESLSVLAERISCIETGKRHDELSKS
;
A
#
# COMPACT_ATOMS: atom_id res chain seq x y z
N MET A 1 -10.14 22.04 13.18
CA MET A 1 -10.63 20.93 14.02
C MET A 1 -11.48 19.97 13.20
N ASN A 2 -10.86 19.31 12.24
CA ASN A 2 -11.45 18.28 11.39
C ASN A 2 -10.99 16.86 11.77
N ALA A 3 -10.09 16.71 12.76
CA ALA A 3 -9.57 15.41 13.20
C ALA A 3 -10.65 14.49 13.83
N VAL A 4 -11.47 15.02 14.74
CA VAL A 4 -12.47 14.21 15.47
C VAL A 4 -13.56 13.63 14.55
N PRO A 5 -14.17 14.39 13.62
CA PRO A 5 -15.09 13.82 12.64
C PRO A 5 -14.46 12.70 11.82
N LEU A 6 -13.20 12.86 11.41
CA LEU A 6 -12.48 11.86 10.62
C LEU A 6 -12.21 10.57 11.42
N LEU A 7 -11.81 10.69 12.69
CA LEU A 7 -11.68 9.54 13.58
C LEU A 7 -13.01 8.78 13.77
N LYS A 8 -14.14 9.50 13.85
CA LYS A 8 -15.47 8.88 13.91
C LYS A 8 -15.85 8.18 12.61
N GLU A 9 -15.46 8.74 11.46
CA GLU A 9 -15.64 8.11 10.16
C GLU A 9 -14.84 6.81 10.08
N ILE A 10 -13.56 6.82 10.47
CA ILE A 10 -12.71 5.62 10.52
C ILE A 10 -13.32 4.55 11.43
N LEU A 11 -13.81 4.94 12.61
CA LEU A 11 -14.47 4.01 13.53
C LEU A 11 -15.73 3.38 12.90
N GLN A 12 -16.53 4.17 12.18
CA GLN A 12 -17.72 3.64 11.51
C GLN A 12 -17.34 2.71 10.36
N ALA A 13 -16.38 3.11 9.52
CA ALA A 13 -15.85 2.29 8.44
C ALA A 13 -15.27 0.96 8.95
N LEU A 14 -14.60 0.96 10.11
CA LEU A 14 -14.12 -0.28 10.74
C LEU A 14 -15.26 -1.22 11.16
N ARG A 15 -16.38 -0.68 11.65
CA ARG A 15 -17.57 -1.49 11.97
C ARG A 15 -18.16 -2.09 10.72
N ASP A 16 -18.28 -1.29 9.67
CA ASP A 16 -18.84 -1.72 8.38
C ASP A 16 -17.93 -2.77 7.73
N PHE A 17 -16.60 -2.60 7.82
CA PHE A 17 -15.62 -3.58 7.37
C PHE A 17 -15.76 -4.91 8.13
N ARG A 18 -15.86 -4.87 9.47
CA ARG A 18 -16.06 -6.07 10.29
C ARG A 18 -17.37 -6.79 9.96
N ASP A 19 -18.48 -6.05 9.84
CA ASP A 19 -19.81 -6.64 9.74
C ASP A 19 -20.18 -7.04 8.31
N ARG A 20 -19.65 -6.33 7.31
CA ARG A 20 -20.06 -6.47 5.90
C ARG A 20 -18.90 -6.75 4.94
N GLY A 21 -17.65 -6.67 5.41
CA GLY A 21 -16.46 -6.79 4.56
C GLY A 21 -16.26 -5.59 3.62
N GLU A 22 -16.91 -4.46 3.89
CA GLU A 22 -16.82 -3.26 3.05
C GLU A 22 -15.55 -2.49 3.39
N GLU A 23 -14.59 -2.49 2.46
CA GLU A 23 -13.40 -1.64 2.56
C GLU A 23 -13.76 -0.17 2.31
N HIS A 24 -13.01 0.72 2.94
CA HIS A 24 -13.21 2.17 2.80
C HIS A 24 -11.88 2.90 2.67
N THR A 25 -11.84 3.93 1.82
CA THR A 25 -10.63 4.72 1.58
C THR A 25 -10.94 6.20 1.72
N ILE A 26 -10.19 6.87 2.59
CA ILE A 26 -10.32 8.30 2.85
C ILE A 26 -9.08 9.03 2.33
N TYR A 27 -9.28 9.96 1.41
CA TYR A 27 -8.20 10.76 0.81
C TYR A 27 -7.88 11.98 1.67
N ILE A 28 -7.06 11.80 2.70
CA ILE A 28 -6.78 12.86 3.68
C ILE A 28 -6.02 14.05 3.09
N SER A 29 -5.22 13.86 2.04
CA SER A 29 -4.57 14.97 1.34
C SER A 29 -5.53 15.87 0.55
N LYS A 30 -6.78 15.44 0.34
CA LYS A 30 -7.84 16.24 -0.32
C LYS A 30 -8.74 16.97 0.67
N ILE A 31 -8.59 16.71 1.97
CA ILE A 31 -9.36 17.36 3.02
C ILE A 31 -8.54 18.53 3.57
N PRO A 32 -9.14 19.71 3.79
CA PRO A 32 -8.46 20.80 4.47
C PRO A 32 -8.29 20.44 5.95
N LEU A 33 -7.16 19.80 6.28
CA LEU A 33 -6.71 19.53 7.64
C LEU A 33 -5.65 20.57 8.02
N THR A 34 -5.72 21.10 9.24
CA THR A 34 -4.59 21.85 9.80
C THR A 34 -3.48 20.88 10.19
N GLU A 35 -2.25 21.36 10.37
CA GLU A 35 -1.15 20.50 10.78
C GLU A 35 -1.44 19.84 12.14
N GLU A 36 -2.03 20.60 13.07
CA GLU A 36 -2.40 20.10 14.40
C GLU A 36 -3.47 19.01 14.32
N ASP A 37 -4.44 19.15 13.40
CA ASP A 37 -5.46 18.13 13.15
C ASP A 37 -4.83 16.85 12.60
N ARG A 38 -3.84 16.99 11.71
CA ARG A 38 -3.13 15.85 11.12
C ARG A 38 -2.25 15.15 12.15
N GLU A 39 -1.49 15.88 12.95
CA GLU A 39 -0.68 15.32 14.03
C GLU A 39 -1.55 14.57 15.03
N LEU A 40 -2.65 15.17 15.48
CA LEU A 40 -3.59 14.54 16.41
C LEU A 40 -4.18 13.24 15.82
N LEU A 41 -4.55 13.26 14.55
CA LEU A 41 -5.06 12.07 13.85
C LEU A 41 -4.03 10.94 13.83
N LEU A 42 -2.79 11.25 13.42
CA LEU A 42 -1.72 10.26 13.30
C LEU A 42 -1.28 9.72 14.65
N ASP A 43 -1.20 10.57 15.68
CA ASP A 43 -0.89 10.18 17.04
C ASP A 43 -1.97 9.26 17.63
N THR A 44 -3.24 9.59 17.39
CA THR A 44 -4.38 8.78 17.86
C THR A 44 -4.41 7.40 17.20
N LEU A 45 -4.13 7.32 15.89
CA LEU A 45 -4.07 6.05 15.17
C LEU A 45 -2.83 5.23 15.55
N GLY A 46 -1.75 5.90 15.93
CA GLY A 46 -0.50 5.27 16.31
C GLY A 46 0.18 4.54 15.14
N ARG A 47 1.21 3.75 15.47
CA ARG A 47 2.01 3.01 14.50
C ARG A 47 1.97 1.51 14.79
N GLY A 48 1.61 0.73 13.78
CA GLY A 48 1.60 -0.72 13.81
C GLY A 48 2.95 -1.33 13.46
N CYS A 49 2.94 -2.65 13.26
CA CYS A 49 4.16 -3.42 13.02
C CYS A 49 4.47 -3.61 11.53
N VAL A 50 3.46 -3.50 10.66
CA VAL A 50 3.63 -3.78 9.23
C VAL A 50 3.86 -2.50 8.44
N THR A 51 4.82 -2.56 7.52
CA THR A 51 5.03 -1.52 6.52
C THR A 51 5.35 -2.19 5.19
N VAL A 52 4.54 -1.90 4.17
CA VAL A 52 4.71 -2.37 2.81
C VAL A 52 5.25 -1.23 1.98
N ARG A 53 6.39 -1.44 1.31
CA ARG A 53 7.00 -0.46 0.43
C ARG A 53 7.00 -0.98 -0.99
N TYR A 54 6.42 -0.19 -1.88
CA TYR A 54 6.46 -0.42 -3.30
C TYR A 54 7.50 0.50 -3.94
N SER A 55 8.65 -0.07 -4.25
CA SER A 55 9.78 0.63 -4.87
C SER A 55 9.66 0.54 -6.39
N SER A 56 8.77 1.36 -6.97
CA SER A 56 8.67 1.53 -8.43
C SER A 56 9.43 2.77 -8.88
N VAL A 57 10.04 2.72 -10.07
CA VAL A 57 10.72 3.85 -10.71
C VAL A 57 9.75 4.98 -11.06
N TYR A 58 8.48 4.63 -11.32
CA TYR A 58 7.50 5.59 -11.84
C TYR A 58 6.66 6.23 -10.74
N GLN A 59 6.28 5.44 -9.73
CA GLN A 59 5.40 5.87 -8.65
C GLN A 59 5.64 5.03 -7.39
N PRO A 60 6.61 5.42 -6.56
CA PRO A 60 6.82 4.78 -5.27
C PRO A 60 5.60 4.96 -4.36
N ALA A 61 5.30 3.96 -3.55
CA ALA A 61 4.25 4.04 -2.55
C ALA A 61 4.67 3.30 -1.26
N GLU A 62 4.16 3.77 -0.13
CA GLU A 62 4.31 3.12 1.17
C GLU A 62 2.92 2.96 1.78
N TRP A 63 2.63 1.77 2.33
CA TRP A 63 1.49 1.55 3.18
C TRP A 63 1.97 1.12 4.56
N ARG A 64 1.47 1.80 5.58
CA ARG A 64 1.83 1.57 6.97
C ARG A 64 0.61 1.20 7.78
N GLU A 65 0.67 0.08 8.47
CA GLU A 65 -0.38 -0.29 9.43
C GLU A 65 -0.31 0.64 10.64
N THR A 66 -1.46 1.02 11.17
CA THR A 66 -1.56 1.80 12.41
C THR A 66 -1.57 0.89 13.64
N ALA A 67 -1.62 1.44 14.85
CA ALA A 67 -1.80 0.62 16.05
C ALA A 67 -3.22 0.00 16.12
N ILE A 68 -4.13 0.47 15.27
CA ILE A 68 -5.47 -0.09 15.09
C ILE A 68 -5.45 -1.03 13.88
N HIS A 69 -5.57 -2.33 14.14
CA HIS A 69 -5.61 -3.35 13.09
C HIS A 69 -6.77 -3.11 12.12
N GLY A 70 -6.50 -3.32 10.84
CA GLY A 70 -7.44 -3.04 9.76
C GLY A 70 -7.45 -1.57 9.32
N VAL A 71 -6.63 -0.69 9.92
CA VAL A 71 -6.44 0.69 9.47
C VAL A 71 -5.01 0.88 8.98
N TRP A 72 -4.89 1.35 7.75
CA TRP A 72 -3.65 1.57 7.04
C TRP A 72 -3.53 3.02 6.60
N ILE A 73 -2.29 3.52 6.55
CA ILE A 73 -1.95 4.82 5.99
C ILE A 73 -1.19 4.57 4.70
N GLY A 74 -1.78 4.93 3.57
CA GLY A 74 -1.14 4.89 2.26
C GLY A 74 -0.51 6.24 1.94
N THR A 75 0.73 6.24 1.49
CA THR A 75 1.44 7.43 1.02
C THR A 75 2.01 7.13 -0.35
N ILE A 76 1.56 7.89 -1.35
CA ILE A 76 2.06 7.80 -2.72
C ILE A 76 3.00 8.97 -2.95
N TYR A 77 4.16 8.66 -3.52
CA TYR A 77 5.21 9.63 -3.82
C TYR A 77 5.26 9.92 -5.32
N ASN A 78 5.70 11.12 -5.67
CA ASN A 78 6.13 11.43 -7.03
C ASN A 78 7.55 10.91 -7.29
N ARG A 79 8.03 11.15 -8.52
CA ARG A 79 9.40 10.78 -8.95
C ARG A 79 10.52 11.48 -8.15
N ASP A 80 10.22 12.63 -7.54
CA ASP A 80 11.17 13.37 -6.70
C ASP A 80 11.12 12.94 -5.23
N GLY A 81 10.33 11.90 -4.89
CA GLY A 81 10.19 11.39 -3.53
C GLY A 81 9.31 12.27 -2.60
N LYS A 82 8.55 13.21 -3.15
CA LYS A 82 7.59 14.02 -2.38
C LYS A 82 6.23 13.33 -2.30
N PRO A 83 5.59 13.30 -1.12
CA PRO A 83 4.24 12.75 -0.99
C PRO A 83 3.26 13.61 -1.78
N VAL A 84 2.47 12.97 -2.65
CA VAL A 84 1.46 13.65 -3.49
C VAL A 84 0.04 13.22 -3.16
N LEU A 85 -0.13 12.03 -2.58
CA LEU A 85 -1.40 11.53 -2.11
C LEU A 85 -1.19 10.79 -0.80
N GLU A 86 -2.06 11.07 0.16
CA GLU A 86 -2.10 10.33 1.41
C GLU A 86 -3.54 9.84 1.64
N THR A 87 -3.64 8.57 2.01
CA THR A 87 -4.90 7.86 2.20
C THR A 87 -4.92 7.19 3.57
N ILE A 88 -6.13 7.08 4.14
CA ILE A 88 -6.42 6.13 5.22
C ILE A 88 -7.30 5.04 4.62
N GLU A 89 -6.85 3.80 4.70
CA GLU A 89 -7.48 2.65 4.10
C GLU A 89 -7.94 1.70 5.21
N ILE A 90 -9.23 1.39 5.23
CA ILE A 90 -9.83 0.41 6.14
C ILE A 90 -9.95 -0.89 5.37
N THR A 91 -9.03 -1.82 5.63
CA THR A 91 -8.87 -3.07 4.89
C THR A 91 -7.98 -4.05 5.66
N ASP A 92 -8.07 -5.34 5.35
CA ASP A 92 -7.15 -6.37 5.86
C ASP A 92 -5.76 -6.25 5.23
N PHE A 93 -5.69 -5.88 3.96
CA PHE A 93 -4.46 -5.61 3.23
C PHE A 93 -4.68 -4.54 2.13
N PRO A 94 -3.76 -3.58 1.96
CA PRO A 94 -3.87 -2.58 0.91
C PRO A 94 -3.87 -3.20 -0.50
N LYS A 95 -4.98 -3.05 -1.23
CA LYS A 95 -5.17 -3.66 -2.56
C LYS A 95 -4.10 -3.23 -3.58
N LEU A 96 -3.67 -1.98 -3.51
CA LEU A 96 -2.66 -1.44 -4.42
C LEU A 96 -1.25 -1.97 -4.12
N ALA A 97 -1.03 -2.59 -2.96
CA ALA A 97 0.20 -3.27 -2.62
C ALA A 97 0.24 -4.72 -3.11
N ALA A 98 -0.90 -5.28 -3.54
CA ALA A 98 -0.97 -6.62 -4.11
C ALA A 98 -0.43 -6.63 -5.54
N SER A 99 0.22 -7.74 -5.93
CA SER A 99 0.67 -7.94 -7.31
C SER A 99 -0.51 -7.90 -8.28
N GLN A 100 -0.35 -7.15 -9.37
CA GLN A 100 -1.38 -7.08 -10.40
C GLN A 100 -1.40 -8.38 -11.20
N ARG A 101 -2.55 -8.67 -11.80
CA ARG A 101 -2.75 -9.91 -12.54
C ARG A 101 -1.79 -10.00 -13.73
N GLU A 102 -1.57 -8.86 -14.39
CA GLU A 102 -0.68 -8.70 -15.54
C GLU A 102 0.77 -9.06 -15.17
N ASP A 103 1.25 -8.56 -14.02
CA ASP A 103 2.60 -8.88 -13.51
C ASP A 103 2.76 -10.37 -13.20
N ILE A 104 1.70 -11.00 -12.67
CA ILE A 104 1.67 -12.44 -12.39
C ILE A 104 1.71 -13.22 -13.70
N GLU A 105 0.93 -12.83 -14.70
CA GLU A 105 0.89 -13.47 -16.01
C GLU A 105 2.25 -13.38 -16.74
N GLU A 106 2.95 -12.25 -16.67
CA GLU A 106 4.32 -12.12 -17.16
C GLU A 106 5.28 -13.05 -16.39
N SER A 107 5.14 -13.08 -15.06
CA SER A 107 5.98 -13.91 -14.19
C SER A 107 5.85 -15.42 -14.46
N LEU A 108 4.71 -15.89 -14.95
CA LEU A 108 4.52 -17.29 -15.37
C LEU A 108 5.47 -17.65 -16.51
N SER A 109 5.63 -16.78 -17.49
CA SER A 109 6.51 -17.01 -18.64
C SER A 109 7.97 -17.02 -18.22
N VAL A 110 8.35 -16.09 -17.35
CA VAL A 110 9.70 -16.01 -16.78
C VAL A 110 10.05 -17.28 -15.98
N LEU A 111 9.13 -17.77 -15.16
CA LEU A 111 9.38 -18.99 -14.37
C LEU A 111 9.44 -20.24 -15.26
N ALA A 112 8.56 -20.34 -16.27
CA ALA A 112 8.58 -21.44 -17.22
C ALA A 112 9.90 -21.50 -18.01
N GLU A 113 10.42 -20.36 -18.45
CA GLU A 113 11.72 -20.27 -19.11
C GLU A 113 12.86 -20.71 -18.18
N ARG A 114 12.86 -20.25 -16.93
CA ARG A 114 13.86 -20.67 -15.93
C ARG A 114 13.85 -22.17 -15.70
N ILE A 115 12.67 -22.79 -15.61
CA ILE A 115 12.52 -24.25 -15.47
C ILE A 115 13.10 -24.97 -16.70
N SER A 116 12.74 -24.55 -17.91
CA SER A 116 13.27 -25.12 -19.16
C SER A 116 14.79 -25.03 -19.26
N CYS A 117 15.38 -23.90 -18.84
CA CYS A 117 16.83 -23.73 -18.79
C CYS A 117 17.51 -24.72 -17.82
N ILE A 118 16.90 -24.98 -16.66
CA ILE A 118 17.39 -25.97 -15.69
C ILE A 118 17.31 -27.39 -16.27
N GLU A 119 16.19 -27.74 -16.90
CA GLU A 119 15.97 -29.06 -17.49
C GLU A 119 16.91 -29.36 -18.67
N THR A 120 17.26 -28.33 -19.45
CA THR A 120 18.16 -28.47 -20.62
C THR A 120 19.65 -28.34 -20.28
N GLY A 121 19.99 -28.14 -18.99
CA GLY A 121 21.37 -28.10 -18.51
C GLY A 121 22.18 -26.87 -18.96
N LYS A 122 21.52 -25.82 -19.46
CA LYS A 122 22.18 -24.57 -19.85
C LYS A 122 22.51 -23.76 -18.60
N ARG A 123 23.80 -23.70 -18.25
CA ARG A 123 24.32 -22.84 -17.16
C ARG A 123 24.10 -21.36 -17.52
N HIS A 124 23.58 -20.61 -16.56
CA HIS A 124 23.12 -19.21 -16.64
C HIS A 124 24.22 -18.16 -16.88
N ASP A 125 25.40 -18.53 -17.41
CA ASP A 125 26.59 -17.67 -17.44
C ASP A 125 26.75 -16.81 -18.71
N GLU A 126 25.90 -16.96 -19.75
CA GLU A 126 26.11 -16.25 -21.03
C GLU A 126 25.15 -15.08 -21.32
N LEU A 127 24.13 -14.80 -20.51
CA LEU A 127 23.12 -13.75 -20.82
C LEU A 127 23.39 -12.37 -20.19
N SER A 128 24.48 -12.17 -19.45
CA SER A 128 24.82 -10.85 -18.87
C SER A 128 25.80 -10.01 -19.70
N LYS A 129 26.23 -10.46 -20.88
CA LYS A 129 27.06 -9.65 -21.79
C LYS A 129 26.65 -9.87 -23.24
N SER A 130 25.59 -9.22 -23.67
CA SER A 130 25.53 -8.67 -25.03
C SER A 130 24.54 -7.52 -25.13
#